data_AF-A0A7L9BU89-F1
#
_entry.id   AF-A0A7L9BU89-F1
#
_cell.length_a   1.000
_cell.length_b   1.000
_cell.length_c   1.000
_cell.angle_alpha   90.00
_cell.angle_beta   90.00
_cell.angle_gamma   90.00
#
_symmetry.space_group_name_H-M   'P 1'
#
loop_
_entity.id
_entity.type
_entity.pdbx_description
1 polymer ?
#
loop_
_entity_poly.entity_id
_entity_poly.type
_entity_poly.pdbx_seq_one_letter_code
_entity_poly.pdbx_strand_id
1 'polypeptide(L)'
;MPDDLRKVRSGQPLRIPAGAYNAFVDAAVDLRTRQGRGQAVAGPLVESAQRGIGVVLVRNDSNELIEPHHALAITGVLVEPGEDDQERTFHSRTPLTGDVATEESDTLGFAVALQPIKPNALGPCVLTGVTTARVYITNETDTTCELAADETVLASTPMGGIPILWKEDGTGEKWAVIELGRPSPGRITAILGAAQPIPTERNRWRYPWVEARIDGNPGSPDYLRYVPVENGLTSQAPSGGEDPTRLAINRFEAHHMNDSEPGSGFGGLLGLGPVCELPGVLPKCPPARSLKPKLVPIPEGVCVQMTCERNSRGKPVWVFEAMSLIEIADPADEDRKFNLYIGGAE
;
A
#
# COMPACT_ATOMS: atom_id res chain seq x y z
N MET A 1 -27.10 -17.73 51.03
CA MET A 1 -25.74 -17.15 50.98
C MET A 1 -25.88 -15.65 51.17
N PRO A 2 -25.24 -15.02 52.16
CA PRO A 2 -25.24 -13.56 52.28
C PRO A 2 -24.55 -12.96 51.05
N ASP A 3 -25.09 -11.88 50.50
CA ASP A 3 -24.47 -11.13 49.40
C ASP A 3 -23.37 -10.23 49.99
N ASP A 4 -22.19 -10.80 50.17
CA ASP A 4 -21.03 -10.15 50.79
C ASP A 4 -20.51 -8.94 49.98
N LEU A 5 -20.92 -8.79 48.71
CA LEU A 5 -20.49 -7.71 47.82
C LEU A 5 -21.57 -6.62 47.61
N ARG A 6 -22.50 -6.50 48.56
CA ARG A 6 -23.55 -5.47 48.50
C ARG A 6 -22.99 -4.05 48.52
N LYS A 7 -23.37 -3.24 47.53
CA LYS A 7 -23.05 -1.81 47.47
C LYS A 7 -23.72 -1.04 48.61
N VAL A 8 -22.94 -0.29 49.39
CA VAL A 8 -23.43 0.66 50.40
C VAL A 8 -23.60 2.06 49.78
N ARG A 9 -24.61 2.80 50.24
CA ARG A 9 -24.83 4.19 49.82
C ARG A 9 -24.11 5.17 50.76
N SER A 10 -23.82 6.37 50.26
CA SER A 10 -23.28 7.46 51.07
C SER A 10 -24.16 7.70 52.31
N GLY A 11 -23.54 7.75 53.49
CA GLY A 11 -24.22 7.91 54.78
C GLY A 11 -24.70 6.60 55.44
N GLN A 12 -24.61 5.44 54.78
CA GLN A 12 -24.89 4.15 55.43
C GLN A 12 -23.68 3.66 56.24
N PRO A 13 -23.88 3.04 57.42
CA PRO A 13 -22.79 2.47 58.19
C PRO A 13 -22.16 1.31 57.41
N LEU A 14 -20.87 1.43 57.12
CA LEU A 14 -20.09 0.42 56.42
C LEU A 14 -19.61 -0.63 57.41
N ARG A 15 -20.10 -1.87 57.28
CA ARG A 15 -19.56 -3.06 57.93
C ARG A 15 -19.06 -4.01 56.85
N ILE A 16 -17.78 -4.35 56.88
CA ILE A 16 -17.15 -5.19 55.86
C ILE A 16 -17.03 -6.61 56.41
N PRO A 17 -17.81 -7.60 55.90
CA PRO A 17 -17.64 -9.00 56.24
C PRO A 17 -16.27 -9.51 55.81
N ALA A 18 -15.73 -10.54 56.49
CA ALA A 18 -14.45 -11.14 56.13
C ALA A 18 -14.44 -11.66 54.68
N GLY A 19 -15.56 -12.22 54.19
CA GLY A 19 -15.69 -12.65 52.79
C GLY A 19 -15.52 -11.51 51.79
N ALA A 20 -16.13 -10.35 52.06
CA ALA A 20 -15.98 -9.15 51.24
C ALA A 20 -14.54 -8.61 51.28
N TYR A 21 -13.95 -8.56 52.48
CA TYR A 21 -12.56 -8.11 52.66
C TYR A 21 -11.58 -8.99 51.90
N ASN A 22 -11.69 -10.31 52.03
CA ASN A 22 -10.84 -11.26 51.32
C ASN A 22 -11.03 -11.15 49.80
N ALA A 23 -12.27 -10.99 49.32
CA ALA A 23 -12.53 -10.78 47.90
C ALA A 23 -11.86 -9.49 47.36
N PHE A 24 -11.81 -8.41 48.15
CA PHE A 24 -11.08 -7.19 47.77
C PHE A 24 -9.57 -7.40 47.80
N VAL A 25 -9.04 -8.14 48.77
CA VAL A 25 -7.62 -8.48 48.86
C VAL A 25 -7.21 -9.35 47.66
N ASP A 26 -8.00 -10.37 47.33
CA ASP A 26 -7.77 -11.25 46.18
C ASP A 26 -7.82 -10.46 44.87
N ALA A 27 -8.78 -9.55 44.71
CA ALA A 27 -8.86 -8.65 43.57
C ALA A 27 -7.65 -7.70 43.49
N ALA A 28 -7.16 -7.20 44.62
CA ALA A 28 -5.96 -6.35 44.67
C ALA A 28 -4.68 -7.12 44.34
N VAL A 29 -4.57 -8.37 44.80
CA VAL A 29 -3.45 -9.27 44.47
C VAL A 29 -3.47 -9.64 42.99
N ASP A 30 -4.63 -9.97 42.42
CA ASP A 30 -4.79 -10.22 40.98
C ASP A 30 -4.43 -8.97 40.16
N LEU A 31 -4.94 -7.80 40.54
CA LEU A 31 -4.61 -6.53 39.88
C LEU A 31 -3.11 -6.23 39.93
N ARG A 32 -2.47 -6.44 41.09
CA ARG A 32 -1.03 -6.24 41.26
C ARG A 32 -0.21 -7.26 40.46
N THR A 33 -0.68 -8.49 40.35
CA THR A 33 -0.06 -9.54 39.53
C THR A 33 -0.13 -9.18 38.04
N ARG A 34 -1.25 -8.62 37.58
CA ARG A 34 -1.41 -8.07 36.22
C ARG A 34 -0.51 -6.87 35.98
N GLN A 35 -0.45 -5.93 36.94
CA GLN A 35 0.43 -4.75 36.87
C GLN A 35 1.93 -5.12 36.87
N GLY A 36 2.34 -6.08 37.69
CA GLY A 36 3.73 -6.54 37.79
C GLY A 36 4.25 -7.28 36.56
N ARG A 37 3.34 -7.75 35.69
CA ARG A 37 3.65 -8.36 34.38
C ARG A 37 3.69 -7.35 33.23
N GLY A 38 3.70 -6.03 33.51
CA GLY A 38 3.75 -5.00 32.46
C GLY A 38 2.42 -4.76 31.74
N GLN A 39 1.32 -5.41 32.15
CA GLN A 39 -0.02 -5.04 31.69
C GLN A 39 -0.53 -3.87 32.53
N ALA A 40 -0.28 -2.66 32.03
CA ALA A 40 -0.90 -1.44 32.56
C ALA A 40 -2.44 -1.63 32.63
N VAL A 41 -3.01 -1.33 33.80
CA VAL A 41 -4.44 -1.45 34.07
C VAL A 41 -5.21 -0.55 33.15
N ALA A 42 -6.11 -1.16 32.42
CA ALA A 42 -6.97 -0.45 31.52
C ALA A 42 -8.34 -1.13 31.60
N GLY A 43 -9.36 -0.37 32.01
CA GLY A 43 -10.68 -0.90 32.38
C GLY A 43 -11.43 -1.57 31.21
N PRO A 44 -12.72 -1.94 31.37
CA PRO A 44 -13.49 -2.66 30.35
C PRO A 44 -13.57 -1.94 28.99
N LEU A 45 -13.43 -0.60 28.96
CA LEU A 45 -13.34 0.20 27.73
C LEU A 45 -11.97 0.12 27.04
N VAL A 46 -10.94 -0.33 27.75
CA VAL A 46 -9.60 -0.55 27.23
C VAL A 46 -9.29 -2.03 27.03
N GLU A 47 -10.07 -2.98 27.54
CA GLU A 47 -10.01 -4.35 27.02
C GLU A 47 -10.40 -4.38 25.52
N SER A 48 -11.33 -3.49 25.11
CA SER A 48 -11.63 -3.17 23.72
C SER A 48 -10.58 -2.32 22.99
N ALA A 49 -9.63 -1.70 23.70
CA ALA A 49 -8.50 -0.97 23.09
C ALA A 49 -7.13 -1.67 23.28
N GLN A 50 -7.07 -2.77 24.05
CA GLN A 50 -5.99 -3.77 24.14
C GLN A 50 -6.21 -4.90 23.12
N ARG A 51 -7.45 -5.11 22.65
CA ARG A 51 -7.67 -5.35 21.22
C ARG A 51 -7.32 -4.06 20.46
N GLY A 52 -6.05 -3.68 20.50
CA GLY A 52 -5.55 -2.54 19.73
C GLY A 52 -6.04 -2.70 18.29
N ILE A 53 -6.37 -1.59 17.64
CA ILE A 53 -6.73 -1.58 16.22
C ILE A 53 -5.68 -2.42 15.47
N GLY A 54 -6.04 -3.66 15.11
CA GLY A 54 -5.15 -4.64 14.50
C GLY A 54 -4.77 -5.90 15.28
N VAL A 55 -5.20 -6.13 16.52
CA VAL A 55 -5.03 -7.44 17.19
C VAL A 55 -6.27 -8.31 16.97
N VAL A 56 -6.08 -9.48 16.38
CA VAL A 56 -7.13 -10.45 16.06
C VAL A 56 -6.82 -11.83 16.67
N LEU A 57 -7.83 -12.69 16.77
CA LEU A 57 -7.61 -14.09 17.14
C LEU A 57 -7.44 -14.91 15.87
N VAL A 58 -6.36 -15.71 15.82
CA VAL A 58 -6.05 -16.63 14.72
C VAL A 58 -5.96 -18.04 15.28
N ARG A 59 -6.64 -18.99 14.64
CA ARG A 59 -6.48 -20.42 14.94
C ARG A 59 -5.29 -20.93 14.15
N ASN A 60 -4.34 -21.55 14.84
CA ASN A 60 -3.22 -22.21 14.20
C ASN A 60 -3.68 -23.60 13.69
N ASP A 61 -3.81 -23.74 12.38
CA ASP A 61 -4.20 -24.99 11.71
C ASP A 61 -2.98 -25.84 11.33
N SER A 62 -1.77 -25.33 11.55
CA SER A 62 -0.54 -26.09 11.37
C SER A 62 -0.37 -27.19 12.42
N ASN A 63 0.55 -28.11 12.14
CA ASN A 63 0.94 -29.17 13.06
C ASN A 63 2.03 -28.74 14.06
N GLU A 64 2.46 -27.47 14.03
CA GLU A 64 3.59 -26.98 14.80
C GLU A 64 3.18 -25.91 15.83
N LEU A 65 4.05 -25.68 16.82
CA LEU A 65 3.87 -24.58 17.76
C LEU A 65 4.37 -23.30 17.09
N ILE A 66 3.51 -22.28 17.02
CA ILE A 66 3.92 -20.96 16.55
C ILE A 66 4.44 -20.17 17.73
N GLU A 67 5.72 -19.81 17.69
CA GLU A 67 6.38 -19.05 18.73
C GLU A 67 5.95 -17.56 18.71
N PRO A 68 6.12 -16.82 19.81
CA PRO A 68 5.90 -15.39 19.83
C PRO A 68 6.78 -14.69 18.78
N HIS A 69 6.23 -13.66 18.13
CA HIS A 69 6.91 -12.86 17.09
C HIS A 69 7.19 -13.59 15.77
N HIS A 70 6.70 -14.81 15.62
CA HIS A 70 6.67 -15.54 14.36
C HIS A 70 5.38 -15.23 13.61
N ALA A 71 5.40 -15.47 12.30
CA ALA A 71 4.29 -15.20 11.40
C ALA A 71 3.51 -16.49 11.06
N LEU A 72 2.22 -16.30 10.77
CA LEU A 72 1.30 -17.30 10.25
C LEU A 72 0.66 -16.75 8.99
N ALA A 73 0.63 -17.54 7.92
CA ALA A 73 -0.13 -17.22 6.72
C ALA A 73 -1.63 -17.32 7.03
N ILE A 74 -2.41 -16.34 6.60
CA ILE A 74 -3.86 -16.32 6.81
C ILE A 74 -4.49 -17.17 5.72
N THR A 75 -5.17 -18.24 6.12
CA THR A 75 -5.81 -19.19 5.19
C THR A 75 -7.29 -18.91 4.99
N GLY A 76 -7.91 -18.15 5.90
CA GLY A 76 -9.33 -17.82 5.79
C GLY A 76 -9.96 -17.38 7.10
N VAL A 77 -11.25 -17.65 7.22
CA VAL A 77 -12.06 -17.36 8.40
C VAL A 77 -12.52 -18.66 9.04
N LEU A 78 -12.55 -18.70 10.37
CA LEU A 78 -12.94 -19.91 11.12
C LEU A 78 -14.43 -20.26 10.94
N VAL A 79 -15.26 -19.23 10.77
CA VAL A 79 -16.71 -19.35 10.58
C VAL A 79 -17.03 -18.55 9.34
N GLU A 80 -17.65 -19.19 8.35
CA GLU A 80 -18.13 -18.54 7.13
C GLU A 80 -19.58 -18.07 7.32
N PRO A 81 -20.01 -16.99 6.64
CA PRO A 81 -21.41 -16.60 6.64
C PRO A 81 -22.28 -17.66 5.92
N GLY A 82 -23.35 -18.10 6.57
CA GLY A 82 -24.27 -19.13 6.07
C GLY A 82 -25.71 -18.94 6.58
N GLU A 83 -26.63 -19.86 6.26
CA GLU A 83 -28.08 -19.70 6.46
C GLU A 83 -28.58 -19.73 7.93
N ASP A 84 -27.71 -20.03 8.91
CA ASP A 84 -28.04 -20.20 10.34
C ASP A 84 -27.45 -19.09 11.25
N ASP A 85 -27.44 -19.31 12.57
CA ASP A 85 -26.77 -18.51 13.63
C ASP A 85 -25.25 -18.23 13.39
N GLN A 86 -24.69 -18.77 12.31
CA GLN A 86 -23.33 -18.55 11.83
C GLN A 86 -23.12 -17.10 11.39
N GLU A 87 -24.13 -16.46 10.78
CA GLU A 87 -24.04 -15.05 10.38
C GLU A 87 -23.89 -14.13 11.60
N ARG A 88 -24.64 -14.38 12.68
CA ARG A 88 -24.51 -13.67 13.95
C ARG A 88 -23.14 -13.90 14.62
N THR A 89 -22.59 -15.09 14.48
CA THR A 89 -21.25 -15.42 14.99
C THR A 89 -20.18 -14.69 14.18
N PHE A 90 -20.27 -14.72 12.85
CA PHE A 90 -19.41 -14.00 11.92
C PHE A 90 -19.38 -12.50 12.22
N HIS A 91 -20.54 -11.88 12.48
CA HIS A 91 -20.64 -10.46 12.83
C HIS A 91 -20.05 -10.11 14.19
N SER A 92 -20.13 -11.01 15.17
CA SER A 92 -19.75 -10.72 16.56
C SER A 92 -18.29 -11.06 16.87
N ARG A 93 -17.74 -12.08 16.20
CA ARG A 93 -16.37 -12.56 16.35
C ARG A 93 -15.95 -13.24 15.03
N THR A 94 -15.05 -12.62 14.28
CA THR A 94 -14.42 -13.27 13.11
C THR A 94 -12.99 -13.70 13.47
N PRO A 95 -12.79 -14.85 14.14
CA PRO A 95 -11.46 -15.42 14.24
C PRO A 95 -11.01 -15.89 12.85
N LEU A 96 -9.76 -15.60 12.51
CA LEU A 96 -9.12 -16.07 11.29
C LEU A 96 -8.56 -17.48 11.50
N THR A 97 -8.32 -18.19 10.41
CA THR A 97 -7.48 -19.39 10.40
C THR A 97 -6.13 -19.04 9.79
N GLY A 98 -5.07 -19.71 10.25
CA GLY A 98 -3.76 -19.56 9.66
C GLY A 98 -2.91 -20.81 9.79
N ASP A 99 -1.93 -20.93 8.91
CA ASP A 99 -1.04 -22.09 8.78
C ASP A 99 0.41 -21.61 8.55
N VAL A 100 1.37 -22.54 8.58
CA VAL A 100 2.72 -22.28 8.06
C VAL A 100 2.60 -21.95 6.57
N ALA A 101 3.32 -20.93 6.13
CA ALA A 101 3.26 -20.49 4.74
C ALA A 101 3.75 -21.61 3.81
N THR A 102 3.12 -21.74 2.66
CA THR A 102 3.53 -22.63 1.56
C THR A 102 3.95 -21.78 0.35
N GLU A 103 4.50 -22.40 -0.69
CA GLU A 103 4.81 -21.71 -1.96
C GLU A 103 3.58 -21.04 -2.62
N GLU A 104 2.36 -21.49 -2.29
CA GLU A 104 1.10 -20.94 -2.81
C GLU A 104 0.51 -19.83 -1.94
N SER A 105 1.10 -19.56 -0.76
CA SER A 105 0.60 -18.56 0.18
C SER A 105 0.88 -17.14 -0.30
N ASP A 106 -0.05 -16.21 -0.02
CA ASP A 106 0.18 -14.78 -0.24
C ASP A 106 1.27 -14.29 0.72
N THR A 107 2.41 -13.81 0.19
CA THR A 107 3.58 -13.43 1.00
C THR A 107 3.31 -12.23 1.93
N LEU A 108 2.24 -11.48 1.67
CA LEU A 108 1.79 -10.33 2.46
C LEU A 108 0.54 -10.62 3.30
N GLY A 109 -0.10 -11.77 3.09
CA GLY A 109 -1.32 -12.20 3.76
C GLY A 109 -1.06 -12.91 5.09
N PHE A 110 -0.48 -12.20 6.08
CA PHE A 110 -0.05 -12.83 7.34
C PHE A 110 -0.38 -12.05 8.60
N ALA A 111 -0.29 -12.74 9.74
CA ALA A 111 -0.38 -12.14 11.06
C ALA A 111 0.79 -12.61 11.95
N VAL A 112 1.21 -11.77 12.90
CA VAL A 112 2.35 -12.05 13.80
C VAL A 112 1.84 -12.43 15.19
N ALA A 113 2.26 -13.59 15.71
CA ALA A 113 1.81 -14.11 16.99
C ALA A 113 2.35 -13.29 18.18
N LEU A 114 1.50 -12.99 19.16
CA LEU A 114 1.91 -12.28 20.39
C LEU A 114 2.27 -13.22 21.55
N GLN A 115 1.86 -14.48 21.46
CA GLN A 115 2.12 -15.53 22.44
C GLN A 115 2.21 -16.88 21.72
N PRO A 116 2.74 -17.93 22.35
CA PRO A 116 2.82 -19.24 21.71
C PRO A 116 1.43 -19.78 21.36
N ILE A 117 1.24 -20.26 20.13
CA ILE A 117 -0.05 -20.80 19.64
C ILE A 117 0.14 -22.27 19.24
N LYS A 118 -0.42 -23.17 20.06
CA LYS A 118 -0.38 -24.61 19.79
C LYS A 118 -1.22 -24.99 18.56
N PRO A 119 -0.95 -26.15 17.93
CA PRO A 119 -1.82 -26.71 16.92
C PRO A 119 -3.29 -26.73 17.37
N ASN A 120 -4.18 -26.30 16.48
CA ASN A 120 -5.62 -26.17 16.66
C ASN A 120 -6.07 -25.20 17.77
N ALA A 121 -5.17 -24.38 18.32
CA ALA A 121 -5.49 -23.39 19.35
C ALA A 121 -5.68 -21.98 18.76
N LEU A 122 -6.50 -21.17 19.42
CA LEU A 122 -6.66 -19.75 19.11
C LEU A 122 -5.62 -18.93 19.89
N GLY A 123 -4.93 -18.02 19.21
CA GLY A 123 -4.02 -17.08 19.83
C GLY A 123 -4.18 -15.64 19.28
N PRO A 124 -3.85 -14.63 20.10
CA PRO A 124 -3.81 -13.24 19.67
C PRO A 124 -2.63 -13.01 18.72
N CYS A 125 -2.92 -12.42 17.57
CA CYS A 125 -1.95 -12.03 16.56
C CYS A 125 -2.16 -10.57 16.15
N VAL A 126 -1.09 -9.91 15.72
CA VAL A 126 -1.14 -8.58 15.11
C VAL A 126 -1.34 -8.74 13.59
N LEU A 127 -2.38 -8.10 13.06
CA LEU A 127 -2.76 -8.04 11.65
C LEU A 127 -2.48 -6.65 11.04
N THR A 128 -2.54 -5.59 11.84
CA THR A 128 -2.20 -4.22 11.41
C THR A 128 -1.60 -3.43 12.57
N GLY A 129 -0.73 -2.47 12.24
CA GLY A 129 0.03 -1.65 13.17
C GLY A 129 1.50 -2.02 13.25
N VAL A 130 2.21 -1.36 14.17
CA VAL A 130 3.64 -1.59 14.40
C VAL A 130 3.83 -2.72 15.41
N THR A 131 4.64 -3.72 15.08
CA THR A 131 4.93 -4.85 15.97
C THR A 131 6.38 -5.33 15.84
N THR A 132 6.86 -6.06 16.85
CA THR A 132 8.13 -6.77 16.78
C THR A 132 7.95 -8.14 16.14
N ALA A 133 8.89 -8.53 15.28
CA ALA A 133 8.90 -9.80 14.57
C ALA A 133 10.32 -10.39 14.54
N ARG A 134 10.41 -11.72 14.34
CA ARG A 134 11.64 -12.39 13.93
C ARG A 134 11.72 -12.34 12.41
N VAL A 135 12.86 -11.86 11.90
CA VAL A 135 13.13 -11.73 10.47
C VAL A 135 14.51 -12.31 10.17
N TYR A 136 14.59 -13.21 9.19
CA TYR A 136 15.83 -13.68 8.63
C TYR A 136 16.38 -12.65 7.64
N ILE A 137 17.43 -11.94 8.06
CA ILE A 137 18.09 -10.89 7.28
C ILE A 137 19.09 -11.53 6.31
N THR A 138 18.74 -11.55 5.03
CA THR A 138 19.61 -12.03 3.94
C THR A 138 20.64 -10.97 3.57
N ASN A 139 20.23 -9.70 3.51
CA ASN A 139 21.11 -8.56 3.23
C ASN A 139 20.85 -7.41 4.23
N GLU A 140 21.92 -6.83 4.77
CA GLU A 140 21.84 -5.72 5.72
C GLU A 140 21.18 -4.47 5.12
N THR A 141 21.20 -4.30 3.80
CA THR A 141 20.54 -3.16 3.14
C THR A 141 19.03 -3.34 2.95
N ASP A 142 18.48 -4.53 3.24
CA ASP A 142 17.06 -4.81 3.04
C ASP A 142 16.18 -3.97 3.95
N THR A 143 15.15 -3.36 3.38
CA THR A 143 14.24 -2.44 4.09
C THR A 143 12.82 -2.97 4.22
N THR A 144 12.54 -4.14 3.66
CA THR A 144 11.23 -4.80 3.73
C THR A 144 11.39 -6.27 4.12
N CYS A 145 10.28 -6.92 4.48
CA CYS A 145 10.22 -8.37 4.69
C CYS A 145 8.87 -8.95 4.29
N GLU A 146 8.83 -10.26 4.06
CA GLU A 146 7.61 -11.00 3.68
C GLU A 146 7.64 -12.43 4.26
N LEU A 147 6.54 -13.17 4.13
CA LEU A 147 6.53 -14.60 4.45
C LEU A 147 7.46 -15.39 3.52
N ALA A 148 8.18 -16.35 4.09
CA ALA A 148 8.89 -17.38 3.35
C ALA A 148 8.13 -18.71 3.44
N ALA A 149 8.13 -19.48 2.36
CA ALA A 149 7.53 -20.81 2.33
C ALA A 149 8.23 -21.74 3.33
N ASP A 150 7.43 -22.59 3.97
CA ASP A 150 7.82 -23.58 4.98
C ASP A 150 8.50 -23.00 6.24
N GLU A 151 8.44 -21.70 6.41
CA GLU A 151 9.07 -20.97 7.50
C GLU A 151 8.05 -20.18 8.32
N THR A 152 8.35 -20.00 9.61
CA THR A 152 7.54 -19.16 10.52
C THR A 152 8.22 -17.82 10.82
N VAL A 153 9.46 -17.66 10.39
CA VAL A 153 10.23 -16.41 10.44
C VAL A 153 10.07 -15.69 9.10
N LEU A 154 9.91 -14.37 9.13
CA LEU A 154 9.83 -13.58 7.89
C LEU A 154 11.19 -13.53 7.20
N ALA A 155 11.23 -13.44 5.87
CA ALA A 155 12.47 -13.21 5.13
C ALA A 155 12.63 -11.73 4.76
N SER A 156 13.84 -11.19 4.87
CA SER A 156 14.12 -9.83 4.39
C SER A 156 14.14 -9.76 2.87
N THR A 157 13.65 -8.64 2.35
CA THR A 157 13.64 -8.32 0.92
C THR A 157 14.12 -6.88 0.70
N PRO A 158 14.77 -6.60 -0.44
CA PRO A 158 15.23 -5.25 -0.74
C PRO A 158 14.06 -4.26 -0.92
N MET A 159 12.94 -4.73 -1.51
CA MET A 159 11.71 -3.98 -1.79
C MET A 159 10.50 -4.93 -1.90
N GLY A 160 9.28 -4.38 -1.91
CA GLY A 160 8.03 -5.10 -2.24
C GLY A 160 7.31 -5.71 -1.04
N GLY A 161 8.01 -5.96 0.05
CA GLY A 161 7.44 -6.50 1.29
C GLY A 161 6.86 -5.45 2.23
N ILE A 162 6.60 -5.88 3.46
CA ILE A 162 6.19 -5.03 4.57
C ILE A 162 7.39 -4.24 5.10
N PRO A 163 7.27 -2.93 5.39
CA PRO A 163 8.38 -2.11 5.86
C PRO A 163 8.99 -2.61 7.18
N ILE A 164 10.32 -2.71 7.19
CA ILE A 164 11.13 -2.82 8.39
C ILE A 164 11.49 -1.41 8.85
N LEU A 165 11.01 -1.01 10.03
CA LEU A 165 11.32 0.29 10.63
C LEU A 165 12.67 0.30 11.34
N TRP A 166 13.06 -0.86 11.88
CA TRP A 166 14.32 -1.06 12.58
C TRP A 166 14.66 -2.56 12.60
N LYS A 167 15.94 -2.91 12.54
CA LYS A 167 16.45 -4.28 12.70
C LYS A 167 17.79 -4.27 13.42
N GLU A 168 18.13 -5.38 14.07
CA GLU A 168 19.48 -5.60 14.59
C GLU A 168 20.51 -5.66 13.44
N ASP A 169 21.74 -5.23 13.72
CA ASP A 169 22.84 -5.31 12.76
C ASP A 169 23.22 -6.78 12.46
N GLY A 170 23.71 -7.02 11.24
CA GLY A 170 24.13 -8.33 10.76
C GLY A 170 23.08 -9.12 9.99
N THR A 171 23.52 -10.22 9.39
CA THR A 171 22.68 -11.19 8.66
C THR A 171 22.19 -12.33 9.56
N GLY A 172 21.24 -13.12 9.06
CA GLY A 172 20.61 -14.24 9.78
C GLY A 172 19.37 -13.83 10.55
N GLU A 173 18.90 -14.66 11.46
CA GLU A 173 17.67 -14.40 12.21
C GLU A 173 17.85 -13.27 13.25
N LYS A 174 17.17 -12.15 13.03
CA LYS A 174 17.28 -10.92 13.83
C LYS A 174 15.93 -10.47 14.37
N TRP A 175 15.99 -9.66 15.41
CA TRP A 175 14.86 -8.86 15.83
C TRP A 175 14.65 -7.69 14.87
N ALA A 176 13.39 -7.47 14.52
CA ALA A 176 12.97 -6.31 13.75
C ALA A 176 11.68 -5.71 14.31
N VAL A 177 11.49 -4.42 14.03
CA VAL A 177 10.22 -3.70 14.20
C VAL A 177 9.65 -3.48 12.80
N ILE A 178 8.43 -3.96 12.56
CA ILE A 178 7.75 -3.91 11.25
C ILE A 178 6.43 -3.15 11.35
N GLU A 179 5.96 -2.58 10.24
CA GLU A 179 4.66 -1.90 10.14
C GLU A 179 3.65 -2.71 9.31
N LEU A 180 2.86 -3.55 9.96
CA LEU A 180 1.79 -4.36 9.33
C LEU A 180 0.60 -3.50 8.92
N GLY A 181 -0.06 -3.85 7.82
CA GLY A 181 -1.33 -3.25 7.44
C GLY A 181 -1.28 -1.78 7.01
N ARG A 182 -0.09 -1.18 6.85
CA ARG A 182 0.08 -0.24 5.74
C ARG A 182 0.17 -1.07 4.47
N PRO A 183 -0.84 -1.10 3.60
CA PRO A 183 -0.53 -1.34 2.21
C PRO A 183 0.51 -0.28 1.85
N SER A 184 1.69 -0.69 1.37
CA SER A 184 2.44 0.14 0.43
C SER A 184 1.37 0.73 -0.48
N PRO A 185 1.18 2.06 -0.56
CA PRO A 185 0.04 2.62 -1.27
C PRO A 185 0.16 2.21 -2.73
N GLY A 186 -0.46 1.08 -3.13
CA GLY A 186 -0.06 0.18 -4.21
C GLY A 186 0.95 0.77 -5.18
N ARG A 187 2.19 0.97 -4.72
CA ARG A 187 3.18 1.80 -5.39
C ARG A 187 4.04 0.85 -6.17
N ILE A 188 3.76 0.75 -7.45
CA ILE A 188 4.57 -0.05 -8.36
C ILE A 188 5.39 0.89 -9.22
N THR A 189 6.59 0.44 -9.56
CA THR A 189 7.33 1.04 -10.65
C THR A 189 6.89 0.32 -11.92
N ALA A 190 6.58 1.07 -12.97
CA ALA A 190 6.10 0.51 -14.22
C ALA A 190 6.72 1.20 -15.43
N ILE A 191 6.89 0.45 -16.51
CA ILE A 191 7.22 0.98 -17.83
C ILE A 191 5.91 1.19 -18.59
N LEU A 192 5.71 2.40 -19.10
CA LEU A 192 4.53 2.73 -19.90
C LEU A 192 4.68 2.20 -21.33
N GLY A 193 3.60 1.64 -21.86
CA GLY A 193 3.44 1.33 -23.28
C GLY A 193 2.99 2.55 -24.09
N ALA A 194 2.72 2.34 -25.38
CA ALA A 194 2.24 3.39 -26.27
C ALA A 194 0.91 4.02 -25.78
N ALA A 195 0.91 5.35 -25.69
CA ALA A 195 -0.24 6.11 -25.22
C ALA A 195 -1.44 5.99 -26.18
N GLN A 196 -2.61 5.72 -25.62
CA GLN A 196 -3.87 5.55 -26.35
C GLN A 196 -4.81 6.74 -26.07
N PRO A 197 -5.23 7.53 -27.08
CA PRO A 197 -6.10 8.67 -26.85
C PRO A 197 -7.47 8.21 -26.34
N ILE A 198 -8.06 8.97 -25.41
CA ILE A 198 -9.42 8.71 -24.95
C ILE A 198 -10.40 9.41 -25.92
N PRO A 199 -11.24 8.69 -26.69
CA PRO A 199 -11.97 9.30 -27.82
C PRO A 199 -12.90 10.46 -27.48
N THR A 200 -13.42 10.51 -26.25
CA THR A 200 -14.38 11.53 -25.79
C THR A 200 -13.71 12.71 -25.08
N GLU A 201 -12.38 12.74 -25.01
CA GLU A 201 -11.63 13.60 -24.12
C GLU A 201 -10.45 14.23 -24.88
N ARG A 202 -10.21 15.54 -24.66
CA ARG A 202 -9.08 16.25 -25.28
C ARG A 202 -7.87 16.17 -24.38
N ASN A 203 -6.68 16.03 -24.97
CA ASN A 203 -5.39 16.07 -24.25
C ASN A 203 -5.28 15.03 -23.11
N ARG A 204 -5.90 13.85 -23.29
CA ARG A 204 -5.86 12.79 -22.29
C ARG A 204 -5.70 11.42 -22.93
N TRP A 205 -4.84 10.62 -22.31
CA TRP A 205 -4.49 9.30 -22.80
C TRP A 205 -4.61 8.24 -21.71
N ARG A 206 -4.77 7.00 -22.17
CA ARG A 206 -4.58 5.80 -21.37
C ARG A 206 -3.26 5.15 -21.75
N TYR A 207 -2.59 4.61 -20.75
CA TYR A 207 -1.27 4.02 -20.94
C TYR A 207 -1.34 2.54 -20.57
N PRO A 208 -1.05 1.62 -21.51
CA PRO A 208 -0.64 0.28 -21.15
C PRO A 208 0.58 0.35 -20.24
N TRP A 209 0.76 -0.64 -19.38
CA TRP A 209 1.90 -0.65 -18.48
C TRP A 209 2.27 -2.07 -18.08
N VAL A 210 3.55 -2.24 -17.77
CA VAL A 210 4.10 -3.46 -17.18
C VAL A 210 4.93 -3.08 -15.96
N GLU A 211 4.80 -3.85 -14.90
CA GLU A 211 5.61 -3.69 -13.71
C GLU A 211 7.10 -3.83 -14.07
N ALA A 212 7.92 -2.99 -13.45
CA ALA A 212 9.33 -2.87 -13.76
C ALA A 212 10.17 -2.71 -12.49
N ARG A 213 11.41 -3.18 -12.58
CA ARG A 213 12.43 -3.05 -11.52
C ARG A 213 13.76 -2.60 -12.12
N ILE A 214 14.65 -2.08 -11.30
CA ILE A 214 16.03 -1.81 -11.72
C ILE A 214 16.75 -3.15 -11.88
N ASP A 215 17.42 -3.36 -13.01
CA ASP A 215 18.33 -4.48 -13.19
C ASP A 215 19.61 -4.24 -12.38
N GLY A 216 19.78 -5.02 -11.31
CA GLY A 216 20.93 -4.96 -10.42
C GLY A 216 22.13 -5.79 -10.87
N ASN A 217 22.03 -6.56 -11.96
CA ASN A 217 23.11 -7.45 -12.40
C ASN A 217 24.20 -6.70 -13.19
N PRO A 218 25.44 -6.54 -12.67
CA PRO A 218 26.50 -5.80 -13.35
C PRO A 218 26.96 -6.42 -14.67
N GLY A 219 26.67 -7.71 -14.91
CA GLY A 219 26.98 -8.41 -16.16
C GLY A 219 25.89 -8.30 -17.23
N SER A 220 24.76 -7.66 -16.92
CA SER A 220 23.65 -7.48 -17.85
C SER A 220 23.88 -6.29 -18.80
N PRO A 221 23.47 -6.37 -20.07
CA PRO A 221 23.45 -5.21 -20.96
C PRO A 221 22.50 -4.10 -20.49
N ASP A 222 21.59 -4.42 -19.57
CA ASP A 222 20.60 -3.51 -19.01
C ASP A 222 20.87 -3.11 -17.56
N TYR A 223 22.10 -3.31 -17.07
CA TYR A 223 22.51 -2.91 -15.72
C TYR A 223 22.13 -1.44 -15.41
N LEU A 224 21.50 -1.23 -14.26
CA LEU A 224 20.94 0.04 -13.78
C LEU A 224 19.85 0.66 -14.66
N ARG A 225 19.26 -0.12 -15.59
CA ARG A 225 18.05 0.27 -16.32
C ARG A 225 16.83 -0.37 -15.71
N TYR A 226 15.68 0.25 -15.94
CA TYR A 226 14.40 -0.38 -15.62
C TYR A 226 14.08 -1.45 -16.65
N VAL A 227 13.83 -2.66 -16.17
CA VAL A 227 13.44 -3.82 -16.97
C VAL A 227 12.09 -4.36 -16.48
N PRO A 228 11.27 -4.95 -17.37
CA PRO A 228 10.03 -5.60 -16.96
C PRO A 228 10.28 -6.70 -15.93
N VAL A 229 9.37 -6.83 -14.96
CA VAL A 229 9.37 -7.95 -14.01
C VAL A 229 8.74 -9.16 -14.69
N GLU A 230 9.46 -10.29 -14.69
CA GLU A 230 8.93 -11.56 -15.19
C GLU A 230 7.72 -11.98 -14.36
N ASN A 231 6.59 -12.26 -15.02
CA ASN A 231 5.28 -12.52 -14.39
C ASN A 231 4.77 -11.39 -13.46
N GLY A 232 5.32 -10.18 -13.60
CA GLY A 232 4.88 -9.01 -12.84
C GLY A 232 3.49 -8.52 -13.25
N LEU A 233 2.98 -7.55 -12.49
CA LEU A 233 1.69 -6.92 -12.76
C LEU A 233 1.69 -6.24 -14.14
N THR A 234 0.54 -6.26 -14.79
CA THR A 234 0.38 -5.68 -16.12
C THR A 234 -1.05 -5.18 -16.34
N SER A 235 -1.19 -4.21 -17.24
CA SER A 235 -2.49 -3.77 -17.73
C SER A 235 -3.17 -4.79 -18.66
N GLN A 236 -2.43 -5.77 -19.18
CA GLN A 236 -2.96 -6.78 -20.11
C GLN A 236 -3.96 -7.71 -19.42
N ALA A 237 -5.04 -8.08 -20.10
CA ALA A 237 -5.95 -9.11 -19.58
C ALA A 237 -5.31 -10.50 -19.71
N PRO A 238 -5.64 -11.46 -18.83
CA PRO A 238 -5.15 -12.84 -18.93
C PRO A 238 -5.49 -13.52 -20.26
N SER A 239 -6.56 -13.08 -20.92
CA SER A 239 -6.98 -13.56 -22.25
C SER A 239 -6.22 -12.92 -23.42
N GLY A 240 -5.24 -12.05 -23.15
CA GLY A 240 -4.46 -11.34 -24.17
C GLY A 240 -5.20 -10.16 -24.84
N GLY A 241 -6.34 -9.73 -24.28
CA GLY A 241 -7.10 -8.57 -24.74
C GLY A 241 -6.82 -7.30 -23.94
N GLU A 242 -7.01 -6.15 -24.56
CA GLU A 242 -6.92 -4.86 -23.87
C GLU A 242 -8.23 -4.55 -23.12
N ASP A 243 -8.12 -4.29 -21.82
CA ASP A 243 -9.21 -3.79 -20.99
C ASP A 243 -8.93 -2.32 -20.62
N PRO A 244 -9.69 -1.35 -21.15
CA PRO A 244 -9.50 0.08 -20.87
C PRO A 244 -9.57 0.46 -19.39
N THR A 245 -10.17 -0.39 -18.55
CA THR A 245 -10.26 -0.17 -17.10
C THR A 245 -8.98 -0.53 -16.35
N ARG A 246 -8.07 -1.28 -16.98
CA ARG A 246 -6.77 -1.67 -16.43
C ARG A 246 -5.63 -0.74 -16.84
N LEU A 247 -5.83 0.07 -17.87
CA LEU A 247 -4.85 1.05 -18.34
C LEU A 247 -4.68 2.19 -17.32
N ALA A 248 -3.47 2.73 -17.25
CA ALA A 248 -3.14 3.83 -16.36
C ALA A 248 -3.58 5.18 -16.94
N ILE A 249 -3.80 6.16 -16.08
CA ILE A 249 -4.05 7.55 -16.45
C ILE A 249 -3.07 8.49 -15.75
N ASN A 250 -2.65 9.55 -16.44
CA ASN A 250 -1.86 10.62 -15.84
C ASN A 250 -2.80 11.63 -15.17
N ARG A 251 -2.57 11.94 -13.89
CA ARG A 251 -3.38 12.92 -13.15
C ARG A 251 -3.23 14.33 -13.68
N PHE A 252 -2.05 14.70 -14.16
CA PHE A 252 -1.83 16.08 -14.62
C PHE A 252 -2.58 16.39 -15.91
N GLU A 253 -2.78 15.40 -16.78
CA GLU A 253 -3.58 15.54 -18.00
C GLU A 253 -5.06 15.89 -17.72
N ALA A 254 -5.61 15.47 -16.58
CA ALA A 254 -7.00 15.78 -16.22
C ALA A 254 -7.27 17.29 -16.09
N HIS A 255 -6.25 18.08 -15.75
CA HIS A 255 -6.36 19.54 -15.65
C HIS A 255 -6.49 20.21 -17.03
N HIS A 256 -6.14 19.49 -18.10
CA HIS A 256 -6.13 19.99 -19.48
C HIS A 256 -7.33 19.51 -20.31
N MET A 257 -8.35 18.97 -19.63
CA MET A 257 -9.54 18.34 -20.20
C MET A 257 -10.65 19.31 -20.58
N ASN A 258 -10.72 20.46 -19.91
CA ASN A 258 -11.82 21.41 -20.09
C ASN A 258 -11.60 22.27 -21.33
N ASP A 259 -12.70 22.61 -22.02
CA ASP A 259 -12.68 23.64 -23.04
C ASP A 259 -12.25 24.97 -22.39
N SER A 260 -11.11 25.48 -22.81
CA SER A 260 -10.69 26.85 -22.51
C SER A 260 -11.43 27.80 -23.44
N GLU A 261 -11.99 28.89 -22.91
CA GLU A 261 -12.43 29.99 -23.77
C GLU A 261 -11.24 30.49 -24.59
N PRO A 262 -11.39 30.74 -25.90
CA PRO A 262 -10.33 31.32 -26.72
C PRO A 262 -9.74 32.57 -26.05
N GLY A 263 -8.43 32.55 -25.76
CA GLY A 263 -7.74 33.66 -25.08
C GLY A 263 -7.71 33.60 -23.55
N SER A 264 -8.27 32.58 -22.91
CA SER A 264 -8.18 32.37 -21.46
C SER A 264 -7.17 31.26 -21.09
N GLY A 265 -6.20 31.58 -20.22
CA GLY A 265 -5.27 30.59 -19.65
C GLY A 265 -4.30 29.95 -20.66
N PHE A 266 -3.90 28.70 -20.39
CA PHE A 266 -2.99 27.91 -21.24
C PHE A 266 -3.59 27.56 -22.63
N GLY A 267 -4.92 27.59 -22.74
CA GLY A 267 -5.62 27.59 -24.03
C GLY A 267 -5.43 28.88 -24.81
N GLY A 268 -5.11 29.98 -24.13
CA GLY A 268 -4.49 31.16 -24.71
C GLY A 268 -3.07 30.86 -25.22
N LEU A 269 -2.29 29.93 -24.68
CA LEU A 269 -1.01 29.54 -25.32
C LEU A 269 -1.22 28.68 -26.59
N LEU A 270 -2.25 27.82 -26.58
CA LEU A 270 -2.66 26.99 -27.72
C LEU A 270 -3.45 27.77 -28.79
N GLY A 271 -4.08 28.89 -28.37
CA GLY A 271 -4.97 29.74 -29.17
C GLY A 271 -4.48 31.18 -29.35
N LEU A 272 -3.33 31.53 -28.78
CA LEU A 272 -2.51 32.63 -29.26
C LEU A 272 -2.23 32.27 -30.72
N GLY A 273 -2.49 33.22 -31.60
CA GLY A 273 -2.00 33.12 -32.96
C GLY A 273 -0.47 33.03 -32.95
N PRO A 274 0.19 33.34 -34.06
CA PRO A 274 1.64 33.23 -34.13
C PRO A 274 2.32 33.90 -32.93
N VAL A 275 3.46 33.34 -32.50
CA VAL A 275 4.34 33.79 -31.39
C VAL A 275 4.49 35.33 -31.31
N CYS A 276 4.30 36.02 -32.44
CA CYS A 276 4.26 37.47 -32.57
C CYS A 276 3.09 38.19 -31.84
N GLU A 277 2.12 37.48 -31.23
CA GLU A 277 1.03 38.08 -30.42
C GLU A 277 1.33 38.15 -28.90
N LEU A 278 2.49 37.62 -28.46
CA LEU A 278 2.93 37.76 -27.07
C LEU A 278 3.35 39.23 -26.77
N PRO A 279 2.98 39.80 -25.62
CA PRO A 279 3.40 41.14 -25.24
C PRO A 279 4.93 41.24 -25.18
N GLY A 280 5.53 42.08 -26.02
CA GLY A 280 6.98 42.33 -26.06
C GLY A 280 7.73 41.79 -27.29
N VAL A 281 7.03 41.17 -28.27
CA VAL A 281 7.67 40.67 -29.50
C VAL A 281 7.82 41.77 -30.56
N LEU A 282 8.97 41.81 -31.23
CA LEU A 282 9.37 42.88 -32.16
C LEU A 282 8.46 42.99 -33.40
N PRO A 283 8.18 44.21 -33.91
CA PRO A 283 7.24 44.48 -35.01
C PRO A 283 7.65 43.95 -36.39
N LYS A 284 8.78 43.25 -36.50
CA LYS A 284 9.27 42.62 -37.75
C LYS A 284 9.48 41.12 -37.54
N CYS A 285 8.38 40.39 -37.38
CA CYS A 285 8.34 38.94 -37.18
C CYS A 285 7.85 38.26 -38.49
N PRO A 286 8.73 37.87 -39.44
CA PRO A 286 8.33 37.09 -40.61
C PRO A 286 8.78 35.61 -40.53
N PRO A 287 8.02 34.62 -41.07
CA PRO A 287 6.67 34.71 -41.61
C PRO A 287 5.61 34.42 -40.53
N ALA A 288 4.36 34.80 -40.83
CA ALA A 288 3.14 34.49 -40.09
C ALA A 288 2.82 32.98 -40.08
N ARG A 289 3.72 32.16 -39.53
CA ARG A 289 3.50 30.74 -39.28
C ARG A 289 3.26 30.58 -37.80
N SER A 290 2.01 30.29 -37.45
CA SER A 290 1.66 29.99 -36.07
C SER A 290 2.26 28.64 -35.71
N LEU A 291 3.40 28.67 -35.02
CA LEU A 291 3.86 27.55 -34.23
C LEU A 291 2.79 27.30 -33.17
N LYS A 292 2.09 26.17 -33.29
CA LYS A 292 1.04 25.80 -32.35
C LYS A 292 1.67 24.87 -31.32
N PRO A 293 1.81 25.30 -30.05
CA PRO A 293 2.17 24.35 -29.02
C PRO A 293 1.09 23.26 -28.98
N LYS A 294 1.49 22.02 -28.72
CA LYS A 294 0.57 20.88 -28.60
C LYS A 294 1.01 20.05 -27.41
N LEU A 295 0.06 19.71 -26.54
CA LEU A 295 0.32 18.74 -25.48
C LEU A 295 0.50 17.37 -26.13
N VAL A 296 1.58 16.68 -25.77
CA VAL A 296 1.84 15.31 -26.24
C VAL A 296 1.88 14.37 -25.03
N PRO A 297 1.45 13.10 -25.22
CA PRO A 297 1.44 12.13 -24.14
C PRO A 297 2.86 11.82 -23.64
N ILE A 298 2.93 11.15 -22.49
CA ILE A 298 4.19 10.58 -22.02
C ILE A 298 4.68 9.54 -23.04
N PRO A 299 5.96 9.60 -23.47
CA PRO A 299 6.49 8.64 -24.43
C PRO A 299 6.43 7.20 -23.92
N GLU A 300 6.30 6.27 -24.86
CA GLU A 300 6.47 4.84 -24.58
C GLU A 300 7.87 4.55 -24.02
N GLY A 301 7.97 3.58 -23.11
CA GLY A 301 9.21 3.18 -22.47
C GLY A 301 9.59 4.03 -21.26
N VAL A 302 8.89 5.14 -21.00
CA VAL A 302 9.12 5.94 -19.79
C VAL A 302 8.71 5.15 -18.56
N CYS A 303 9.61 5.13 -17.58
CA CYS A 303 9.35 4.52 -16.29
C CYS A 303 8.73 5.54 -15.32
N VAL A 304 7.63 5.14 -14.67
CA VAL A 304 6.91 5.98 -13.72
C VAL A 304 6.60 5.20 -12.44
N GLN A 305 6.40 5.93 -11.35
CA GLN A 305 5.80 5.38 -10.14
C GLN A 305 4.27 5.51 -10.26
N MET A 306 3.58 4.39 -10.12
CA MET A 306 2.12 4.32 -10.21
C MET A 306 1.50 4.04 -8.85
N THR A 307 0.27 4.51 -8.64
CA THR A 307 -0.57 4.18 -7.48
C THR A 307 -1.90 3.59 -7.95
N CYS A 308 -2.43 2.63 -7.18
CA CYS A 308 -3.80 2.16 -7.37
C CYS A 308 -4.77 2.94 -6.48
N GLU A 309 -5.80 3.50 -7.08
CA GLU A 309 -6.79 4.36 -6.41
C GLU A 309 -8.22 3.94 -6.73
N ARG A 310 -9.19 4.44 -5.97
CA ARG A 310 -10.61 4.25 -6.30
C ARG A 310 -11.15 5.48 -7.01
N ASN A 311 -11.82 5.27 -8.15
CA ASN A 311 -12.58 6.34 -8.79
C ASN A 311 -13.88 6.67 -8.03
N SER A 312 -14.63 7.66 -8.51
CA SER A 312 -15.91 8.10 -7.91
C SER A 312 -16.99 7.01 -7.85
N ARG A 313 -16.82 5.90 -8.58
CA ARG A 313 -17.71 4.73 -8.56
C ARG A 313 -17.12 3.57 -7.74
N GLY A 314 -16.04 3.82 -6.98
CA GLY A 314 -15.37 2.83 -6.13
C GLY A 314 -14.52 1.80 -6.88
N LYS A 315 -14.39 1.89 -8.21
CA LYS A 315 -13.59 0.94 -9.01
C LYS A 315 -12.09 1.28 -8.93
N PRO A 316 -11.21 0.26 -8.87
CA PRO A 316 -9.77 0.49 -8.90
C PRO A 316 -9.36 1.12 -10.25
N VAL A 317 -8.49 2.11 -10.19
CA VAL A 317 -7.89 2.78 -11.34
C VAL A 317 -6.42 3.02 -11.02
N TRP A 318 -5.57 2.68 -11.98
CA TRP A 318 -4.15 2.95 -11.89
C TRP A 318 -3.85 4.38 -12.35
N VAL A 319 -3.10 5.12 -11.54
CA VAL A 319 -2.75 6.50 -11.82
C VAL A 319 -1.27 6.76 -11.63
N PHE A 320 -0.75 7.77 -12.30
CA PHE A 320 0.58 8.30 -12.07
C PHE A 320 0.58 9.82 -12.24
N GLU A 321 1.69 10.44 -11.83
CA GLU A 321 1.92 11.87 -11.92
C GLU A 321 3.20 12.11 -12.70
N ALA A 322 3.06 12.57 -13.95
CA ALA A 322 4.20 12.96 -14.78
C ALA A 322 3.84 14.22 -15.58
N MET A 323 4.81 15.13 -15.72
CA MET A 323 4.62 16.33 -16.53
C MET A 323 4.52 15.95 -18.00
N SER A 324 3.38 16.23 -18.63
CA SER A 324 3.20 16.04 -20.07
C SER A 324 4.12 16.98 -20.85
N LEU A 325 4.64 16.49 -21.97
CA LEU A 325 5.53 17.25 -22.83
C LEU A 325 4.72 18.21 -23.71
N ILE A 326 5.36 19.30 -24.14
CA ILE A 326 4.81 20.22 -25.13
C ILE A 326 5.68 20.10 -26.38
N GLU A 327 5.06 19.73 -27.49
CA GLU A 327 5.69 19.78 -28.80
C GLU A 327 5.33 21.10 -29.50
N ILE A 328 6.31 21.67 -30.18
CA ILE A 328 6.13 22.84 -31.04
C ILE A 328 6.32 22.35 -32.48
N ALA A 329 5.23 22.25 -33.23
CA ALA A 329 5.24 21.78 -34.62
C ALA A 329 5.02 22.93 -35.61
N ASP A 330 5.74 22.91 -36.74
CA ASP A 330 5.40 23.72 -37.93
C ASP A 330 4.25 23.02 -38.67
N PRO A 331 3.09 23.65 -38.87
CA PRO A 331 1.93 23.03 -39.52
C PRO A 331 2.16 22.60 -40.99
N ALA A 332 3.31 22.90 -41.60
CA ALA A 332 3.65 22.49 -42.97
C ALA A 332 4.67 21.34 -43.08
N ASP A 333 5.22 20.84 -41.97
CA ASP A 333 6.30 19.84 -41.98
C ASP A 333 5.95 18.72 -40.99
N GLU A 334 5.16 17.73 -41.44
CA GLU A 334 4.63 16.65 -40.60
C GLU A 334 5.71 15.69 -40.02
N ASP A 335 7.01 15.89 -40.33
CA ASP A 335 8.00 14.83 -40.11
C ASP A 335 9.44 15.26 -39.74
N ARG A 336 9.66 16.46 -39.18
CA ARG A 336 10.98 16.82 -38.62
C ARG A 336 10.92 17.34 -37.19
N LYS A 337 11.43 16.52 -36.27
CA LYS A 337 11.85 16.93 -34.91
C LYS A 337 12.85 18.09 -35.04
N PHE A 338 12.50 19.27 -34.53
CA PHE A 338 13.40 20.41 -34.51
C PHE A 338 14.61 20.12 -33.61
N ASN A 339 15.77 19.88 -34.23
CA ASN A 339 17.05 19.99 -33.54
C ASN A 339 17.34 21.48 -33.31
N LEU A 340 17.19 21.94 -32.07
CA LEU A 340 17.63 23.27 -31.66
C LEU A 340 19.16 23.36 -31.77
N TYR A 341 19.67 23.94 -32.85
CA TYR A 341 21.04 24.43 -32.89
C TYR A 341 21.10 25.74 -32.10
N ILE A 342 21.71 25.69 -30.91
CA ILE A 342 22.12 26.90 -30.21
C ILE A 342 23.37 27.41 -30.94
N GLY A 343 23.19 28.39 -31.82
CA GLY A 343 24.30 29.15 -32.41
C GLY A 343 25.03 29.89 -31.29
N GLY A 344 26.28 29.53 -31.05
CA GLY A 344 27.19 30.29 -30.20
C GLY A 344 27.31 31.72 -30.73
N ALA A 345 27.19 32.69 -29.83
CA ALA A 345 27.36 34.10 -30.14
C ALA A 345 28.82 34.37 -30.58
N GLU A 346 28.98 35.00 -31.74
CA GLU A 346 30.10 35.91 -32.02
C GLU A 346 29.73 37.33 -31.59
#